data_AF-A0A7S2R0S2-F1
#
_entry.id   AF-A0A7S2R0S2-F1
#
_cell.length_a   1.000
_cell.length_b   1.000
_cell.length_c   1.000
_cell.angle_alpha   90.00
_cell.angle_beta   90.00
_cell.angle_gamma   90.00
#
_symmetry.space_group_name_H-M   'P 1'
#
loop_
_entity.id
_entity.type
_entity.pdbx_description
1 polymer ?
#
loop_
_entity_poly.entity_id
_entity_poly.type
_entity_poly.pdbx_seq_one_letter_code
_entity_poly.pdbx_strand_id
1 'polypeptide(L)'
;NNNDVTRKTPDSDQIFKEIGLGAQEQANLAWSLTVLEKYDSSPNSISLLQHIFQSAGTDNYDNNKSIRLEHAHQLWQAYYLLEEDCPDAVQYVPKKFSDYLKEQWKMEKSRHKTSSARHTSLSKTLDFMGVAHYNEHDEDIDVAIVLKTESSWTHTAEKGNEYNYHHKVAVEFDGPSHFVRAESSIISTVQKQDATKDKLRAMGHTVLKYRMLKKQGWTVVRVPYYEYDKIPFWASMERQRYLQRRLKTHDNIKFSDTDISEYKVIVHNRLSRFD
;
A
#
# COMPACT_ATOMS: atom_id res chain seq x y z
N ASN A 1 -3.91 -58.26 14.37
CA ASN A 1 -3.43 -57.39 13.28
C ASN A 1 -4.44 -56.29 12.99
N ASN A 2 -4.51 -55.27 13.84
CA ASN A 2 -5.20 -54.01 13.53
C ASN A 2 -4.16 -52.90 13.62
N ASN A 3 -3.40 -52.73 12.54
CA ASN A 3 -2.56 -51.54 12.37
C ASN A 3 -3.47 -50.45 11.83
N ASP A 4 -4.01 -49.66 12.74
CA ASP A 4 -4.63 -48.38 12.46
C ASP A 4 -3.52 -47.43 11.98
N VAL A 5 -3.31 -47.40 10.67
CA VAL A 5 -2.39 -46.48 10.02
C VAL A 5 -3.09 -45.13 10.00
N THR A 6 -2.94 -44.37 11.07
CA THR A 6 -3.12 -42.93 11.05
C THR A 6 -2.18 -42.39 9.97
N ARG A 7 -2.69 -42.17 8.76
CA ARG A 7 -2.02 -41.40 7.72
C ARG A 7 -1.80 -40.01 8.32
N LYS A 8 -0.62 -39.77 8.88
CA LYS A 8 -0.13 -38.42 9.16
C LYS A 8 -0.24 -37.67 7.84
N THR A 9 -1.00 -36.58 7.84
CA THR A 9 -0.92 -35.58 6.77
C THR A 9 0.57 -35.27 6.56
N PRO A 10 1.07 -35.35 5.32
CA PRO A 10 2.47 -35.04 5.04
C PRO A 10 2.77 -33.66 5.60
N ASP A 11 3.93 -33.54 6.26
CA ASP A 11 4.43 -32.29 6.79
C ASP A 11 4.46 -31.26 5.65
N SER A 12 3.79 -30.11 5.81
CA SER A 12 3.68 -29.08 4.78
C SER A 12 5.05 -28.64 4.26
N ASP A 13 6.07 -28.71 5.11
CA ASP A 13 7.46 -28.46 4.76
C ASP A 13 8.03 -29.44 3.73
N GLN A 14 7.59 -30.70 3.80
CA GLN A 14 8.08 -31.75 2.92
C GLN A 14 7.55 -31.56 1.51
N ILE A 15 6.29 -31.12 1.36
CA ILE A 15 5.68 -30.82 0.07
C ILE A 15 6.44 -29.71 -0.65
N PHE A 16 6.73 -28.59 0.03
CA PHE A 16 7.44 -27.46 -0.61
C PHE A 16 8.88 -27.80 -0.97
N LYS A 17 9.58 -28.58 -0.14
CA LYS A 17 10.94 -29.03 -0.41
C LYS A 17 11.00 -29.95 -1.63
N GLU A 18 10.01 -30.84 -1.79
CA GLU A 18 9.93 -31.76 -2.95
C GLU A 18 9.76 -31.02 -4.28
N ILE A 19 9.02 -29.92 -4.29
CA ILE A 19 8.83 -29.07 -5.49
C ILE A 19 9.86 -27.94 -5.63
N GLY A 20 10.85 -27.87 -4.72
CA GLY A 20 11.92 -26.88 -4.75
C GLY A 20 11.52 -25.45 -4.39
N LEU A 21 10.41 -25.26 -3.67
CA LEU A 21 9.98 -23.93 -3.22
C LEU A 21 10.58 -23.60 -1.84
N GLY A 22 11.54 -22.68 -1.83
CA GLY A 22 12.12 -22.14 -0.61
C GLY A 22 11.18 -21.19 0.13
N ALA A 23 11.58 -20.79 1.34
CA ALA A 23 10.79 -19.91 2.19
C ALA A 23 10.51 -18.53 1.56
N GLN A 24 11.43 -18.01 0.74
CA GLN A 24 11.24 -16.74 0.04
C GLN A 24 10.19 -16.86 -1.06
N GLU A 25 10.23 -17.95 -1.82
CA GLU A 25 9.27 -18.23 -2.89
C GLU A 25 7.87 -18.44 -2.31
N GLN A 26 7.75 -19.13 -1.18
CA GLN A 26 6.50 -19.27 -0.44
C GLN A 26 5.94 -17.92 0.00
N ALA A 27 6.77 -17.06 0.63
CA ALA A 27 6.36 -15.71 1.03
C ALA A 27 5.94 -14.85 -0.19
N ASN A 28 6.66 -14.95 -1.31
CA ASN A 28 6.30 -14.29 -2.57
C ASN A 28 4.95 -14.76 -3.10
N LEU A 29 4.63 -16.04 -3.01
CA LEU A 29 3.33 -16.59 -3.43
C LEU A 29 2.20 -16.05 -2.56
N ALA A 30 2.34 -16.11 -1.24
CA ALA A 30 1.33 -15.59 -0.31
C ALA A 30 1.09 -14.08 -0.54
N TRP A 31 2.17 -13.33 -0.68
CA TRP A 31 2.13 -11.90 -0.95
C TRP A 31 1.47 -11.59 -2.30
N SER A 32 1.85 -12.31 -3.37
CA SER A 32 1.31 -12.09 -4.72
C SER A 32 -0.18 -12.44 -4.82
N LEU A 33 -0.61 -13.55 -4.22
CA LEU A 33 -2.03 -13.92 -4.15
C LEU A 33 -2.84 -12.85 -3.40
N THR A 34 -2.27 -12.30 -2.34
CA THR A 34 -2.88 -11.21 -1.57
C THR A 34 -3.00 -9.95 -2.43
N VAL A 35 -1.91 -9.48 -3.05
CA VAL A 35 -1.86 -8.29 -3.93
C VAL A 35 -2.85 -8.38 -5.07
N LEU A 36 -2.91 -9.55 -5.73
CA LEU A 36 -3.74 -9.77 -6.91
C LEU A 36 -5.20 -10.04 -6.56
N GLU A 37 -5.53 -10.16 -5.26
CA GLU A 37 -6.86 -10.51 -4.77
C GLU A 37 -7.33 -11.83 -5.39
N LYS A 38 -6.45 -12.83 -5.34
CA LYS A 38 -6.67 -14.18 -5.85
C LYS A 38 -6.64 -15.26 -4.76
N TYR A 39 -6.73 -14.87 -3.50
CA TYR A 39 -6.70 -15.76 -2.35
C TYR A 39 -7.96 -16.61 -2.17
N ASP A 40 -9.11 -16.12 -2.64
CA ASP A 40 -10.42 -16.77 -2.57
C ASP A 40 -10.89 -17.35 -3.92
N SER A 41 -10.09 -17.18 -4.98
CA SER A 41 -10.47 -17.54 -6.35
C SER A 41 -10.62 -19.05 -6.56
N SER A 42 -10.06 -19.87 -5.67
CA SER A 42 -10.28 -21.32 -5.65
C SER A 42 -9.97 -21.91 -4.26
N PRO A 43 -10.56 -23.06 -3.89
CA PRO A 43 -10.20 -23.77 -2.66
C PRO A 43 -8.70 -24.11 -2.56
N ASN A 44 -8.05 -24.31 -3.71
CA ASN A 44 -6.62 -24.58 -3.78
C ASN A 44 -5.79 -23.37 -3.34
N SER A 45 -6.26 -22.14 -3.55
CA SER A 45 -5.56 -20.91 -3.15
C SER A 45 -5.57 -20.76 -1.62
N ILE A 46 -6.72 -21.02 -1.00
CA ILE A 46 -6.87 -21.04 0.46
C ILE A 46 -5.96 -22.13 1.07
N SER A 47 -6.02 -23.36 0.54
CA SER A 47 -5.19 -24.46 1.03
C SER A 47 -3.70 -24.18 0.85
N LEU A 48 -3.28 -23.56 -0.27
CA LEU A 48 -1.89 -23.16 -0.47
C LEU A 48 -1.44 -22.13 0.57
N LEU A 49 -2.26 -21.10 0.85
CA LEU A 49 -1.95 -20.09 1.86
C LEU A 49 -1.82 -20.71 3.26
N GLN A 50 -2.74 -21.61 3.63
CA GLN A 50 -2.69 -22.35 4.88
C GLN A 50 -1.37 -23.13 5.02
N HIS A 51 -0.97 -23.87 3.98
CA HIS A 51 0.29 -24.61 3.99
C HIS A 51 1.52 -23.70 4.08
N ILE A 52 1.54 -22.56 3.37
CA ILE A 52 2.64 -21.58 3.46
C ILE A 52 2.79 -21.06 4.88
N PHE A 53 1.69 -20.63 5.51
CA PHE A 53 1.75 -20.13 6.88
C PHE A 53 2.10 -21.20 7.90
N GLN A 54 1.59 -22.43 7.72
CA GLN A 54 1.95 -23.55 8.58
C GLN A 54 3.45 -23.87 8.47
N SER A 55 3.97 -23.98 7.24
CA SER A 55 5.39 -24.22 6.98
C SER A 55 6.27 -23.16 7.62
N ALA A 56 5.98 -21.89 7.38
CA ALA A 56 6.72 -20.78 7.98
C ALA A 56 6.65 -20.75 9.51
N GLY A 57 5.50 -21.12 10.09
CA GLY A 57 5.31 -21.19 11.54
C GLY A 57 6.13 -22.31 12.18
N THR A 58 6.08 -23.52 11.62
CA THR A 58 6.81 -24.71 12.10
C THR A 58 8.32 -24.50 12.05
N ASP A 59 8.85 -23.99 10.93
CA ASP A 59 10.30 -23.81 10.76
C ASP A 59 10.88 -22.78 11.74
N ASN A 60 10.09 -21.78 12.16
CA ASN A 60 10.50 -20.79 13.16
C ASN A 60 10.34 -21.32 14.59
N TYR A 61 9.21 -21.97 14.88
CA TYR A 61 8.83 -22.34 16.23
C TYR A 61 9.53 -23.62 16.73
N ASP A 62 9.55 -24.68 15.92
CA ASP A 62 10.06 -25.99 16.35
C ASP A 62 11.58 -26.12 16.12
N ASN A 63 12.10 -25.44 15.10
CA ASN A 63 13.52 -25.55 14.70
C ASN A 63 14.38 -24.36 15.16
N ASN A 64 13.80 -23.38 15.86
CA ASN A 64 14.47 -22.17 16.36
C ASN A 64 15.23 -21.40 15.25
N LYS A 65 14.75 -21.48 14.00
CA LYS A 65 15.34 -20.78 12.86
C LYS A 65 14.73 -19.39 12.74
N SER A 66 15.58 -18.37 12.69
CA SER A 66 15.14 -17.01 12.38
C SER A 66 14.67 -16.93 10.92
N ILE A 67 13.41 -16.57 10.70
CA ILE A 67 12.93 -16.17 9.37
C ILE A 67 13.63 -14.86 8.98
N ARG A 68 14.05 -14.75 7.70
CA ARG A 68 14.62 -13.51 7.17
C ARG A 68 13.60 -12.38 7.22
N LEU A 69 14.08 -11.17 7.43
CA LEU A 69 13.23 -10.00 7.69
C LEU A 69 12.25 -9.74 6.54
N GLU A 70 12.72 -9.86 5.29
CA GLU A 70 11.92 -9.64 4.08
C GLU A 70 10.75 -10.62 3.97
N HIS A 71 10.99 -11.88 4.34
CA HIS A 71 9.98 -12.93 4.31
C HIS A 71 8.92 -12.66 5.38
N ALA A 72 9.36 -12.28 6.59
CA ALA A 72 8.47 -11.96 7.69
C ALA A 72 7.55 -10.77 7.36
N HIS A 73 8.08 -9.76 6.68
CA HIS A 73 7.27 -8.61 6.23
C HIS A 73 6.23 -9.01 5.21
N GLN A 74 6.61 -9.78 4.19
CA GLN A 74 5.66 -10.24 3.17
C GLN A 74 4.53 -11.08 3.78
N LEU A 75 4.87 -12.01 4.67
CA LEU A 75 3.89 -12.83 5.38
C LEU A 75 3.02 -12.00 6.33
N TRP A 76 3.58 -11.00 7.02
CA TRP A 76 2.80 -10.09 7.86
C TRP A 76 1.80 -9.28 7.02
N GLN A 77 2.24 -8.68 5.91
CA GLN A 77 1.36 -7.91 5.03
C GLN A 77 0.20 -8.76 4.48
N ALA A 78 0.51 -10.01 4.08
CA ALA A 78 -0.48 -10.97 3.64
C ALA A 78 -1.45 -11.32 4.78
N TYR A 79 -0.94 -11.78 5.92
CA TYR A 79 -1.72 -12.14 7.10
C TYR A 79 -2.64 -11.01 7.55
N TYR A 80 -2.10 -9.80 7.67
CA TYR A 80 -2.83 -8.64 8.15
C TYR A 80 -4.04 -8.31 7.28
N LEU A 81 -3.98 -8.51 5.96
CA LEU A 81 -5.16 -8.32 5.10
C LEU A 81 -6.10 -9.53 5.15
N LEU A 82 -5.54 -10.73 5.01
CA LEU A 82 -6.29 -11.99 4.94
C LEU A 82 -7.09 -12.29 6.23
N GLU A 83 -6.65 -11.83 7.40
CA GLU A 83 -7.39 -11.98 8.66
C GLU A 83 -8.84 -11.46 8.59
N GLU A 84 -9.10 -10.47 7.74
CA GLU A 84 -10.45 -9.93 7.50
C GLU A 84 -10.99 -10.36 6.14
N ASP A 85 -10.18 -10.27 5.09
CA ASP A 85 -10.62 -10.51 3.72
C ASP A 85 -10.90 -12.00 3.44
N CYS A 86 -10.17 -12.91 4.09
CA CYS A 86 -10.31 -14.36 3.93
C CYS A 86 -9.81 -15.12 5.19
N PRO A 87 -10.60 -15.12 6.29
CA PRO A 87 -10.17 -15.70 7.56
C PRO A 87 -9.77 -17.18 7.45
N ASP A 88 -10.43 -17.92 6.55
CA ASP A 88 -10.14 -19.33 6.28
C ASP A 88 -8.69 -19.56 5.87
N ALA A 89 -8.06 -18.64 5.13
CA ALA A 89 -6.69 -18.75 4.67
C ALA A 89 -5.65 -18.68 5.81
N VAL A 90 -6.02 -18.09 6.94
CA VAL A 90 -5.14 -17.84 8.10
C VAL A 90 -5.64 -18.46 9.41
N GLN A 91 -6.73 -19.23 9.37
CA GLN A 91 -7.39 -19.77 10.57
C GLN A 91 -6.49 -20.67 11.44
N TYR A 92 -5.48 -21.30 10.85
CA TYR A 92 -4.56 -22.20 11.55
C TYR A 92 -3.24 -21.53 11.97
N VAL A 93 -3.10 -20.22 11.72
CA VAL A 93 -1.89 -19.47 12.10
C VAL A 93 -1.85 -19.36 13.63
N PRO A 94 -0.80 -19.88 14.30
CA PRO A 94 -0.68 -19.74 15.75
C PRO A 94 -0.54 -18.27 16.13
N LYS A 95 -1.28 -17.82 17.15
CA LYS A 95 -1.24 -16.42 17.64
C LYS A 95 0.18 -15.93 17.91
N LYS A 96 1.03 -16.77 18.51
CA LYS A 96 2.43 -16.44 18.78
C LYS A 96 3.23 -16.13 17.51
N PHE A 97 2.93 -16.83 16.40
CA PHE A 97 3.59 -16.59 15.12
C PHE A 97 3.10 -15.29 14.48
N SER A 98 1.79 -15.02 14.49
CA SER A 98 1.28 -13.74 13.98
C SER A 98 1.75 -12.55 14.82
N ASP A 99 1.84 -12.69 16.14
CA ASP A 99 2.43 -11.68 17.04
C ASP A 99 3.90 -11.43 16.69
N TYR A 100 4.69 -12.49 16.44
CA TYR A 100 6.09 -12.35 15.97
C TYR A 100 6.16 -11.57 14.64
N LEU A 101 5.34 -11.92 13.64
CA LEU A 101 5.31 -11.22 12.35
C LEU A 101 4.96 -9.73 12.54
N LYS A 102 4.02 -9.43 13.43
CA LYS A 102 3.62 -8.06 13.79
C LYS A 102 4.77 -7.27 14.42
N GLU A 103 5.52 -7.89 15.31
CA GLU A 103 6.70 -7.27 15.94
C GLU A 103 7.78 -6.95 14.92
N GLN A 104 8.09 -7.90 14.02
CA GLN A 104 9.05 -7.66 12.92
C GLN A 104 8.63 -6.49 12.02
N TRP A 105 7.33 -6.38 11.74
CA TRP A 105 6.77 -5.26 10.98
C TRP A 105 6.88 -3.92 11.72
N LYS A 106 6.57 -3.90 13.02
CA LYS A 106 6.68 -2.67 13.84
C LYS A 106 8.11 -2.15 13.89
N MET A 107 9.08 -3.04 14.06
CA MET A 107 10.51 -2.67 14.05
C MET A 107 10.89 -2.01 12.72
N GLU A 108 10.48 -2.59 11.59
CA GLU A 108 10.72 -2.02 10.27
C GLU A 108 10.08 -0.64 10.09
N LYS A 109 8.86 -0.46 10.60
CA LYS A 109 8.14 0.82 10.49
C LYS A 109 8.70 1.91 11.39
N SER A 110 9.33 1.54 12.50
CA SER A 110 9.96 2.45 13.46
C SER A 110 11.33 3.02 13.02
N ARG A 111 11.87 2.56 11.89
CA ARG A 111 13.14 3.09 11.36
C ARG A 111 13.01 4.59 11.05
N HIS A 112 14.10 5.32 11.28
CA HIS A 112 14.17 6.74 10.97
C HIS A 112 14.03 6.97 9.46
N LYS A 113 13.17 7.92 9.08
CA LYS A 113 12.90 8.28 7.69
C LYS A 113 13.38 9.69 7.43
N THR A 114 14.12 9.85 6.34
CA THR A 114 14.51 11.16 5.85
C THR A 114 13.46 11.63 4.86
N SER A 115 12.82 12.76 5.13
CA SER A 115 11.83 13.34 4.21
C SER A 115 12.44 13.58 2.84
N SER A 116 11.81 13.03 1.80
CA SER A 116 12.22 13.33 0.44
C SER A 116 11.87 14.78 0.09
N ALA A 117 12.60 15.39 -0.86
CA ALA A 117 12.28 16.74 -1.35
C ALA A 117 10.83 16.87 -1.85
N ARG A 118 10.23 15.76 -2.28
CA ARG A 118 8.85 15.71 -2.75
C ARG A 118 7.84 15.69 -1.60
N HIS A 119 8.15 14.99 -0.51
CA HIS A 119 7.32 15.00 0.70
C HIS A 119 7.32 16.41 1.32
N THR A 120 8.51 17.03 1.42
CA THR A 120 8.64 18.43 1.82
C THR A 120 7.87 19.38 0.90
N SER A 121 7.86 19.13 -0.42
CA SER A 121 7.08 19.94 -1.37
C SER A 121 5.58 19.80 -1.16
N LEU A 122 5.07 18.59 -0.89
CA LEU A 122 3.65 18.36 -0.58
C LEU A 122 3.27 19.06 0.72
N SER A 123 4.07 18.86 1.77
CA SER A 123 3.90 19.49 3.08
C SER A 123 3.84 21.02 2.96
N LYS A 124 4.80 21.63 2.26
CA LYS A 124 4.80 23.09 1.99
C LYS A 124 3.56 23.55 1.21
N THR A 125 3.06 22.74 0.28
CA THR A 125 1.83 23.09 -0.46
C THR A 125 0.61 23.08 0.46
N LEU A 126 0.54 22.13 1.40
CA LEU A 126 -0.52 22.06 2.40
C LEU A 126 -0.43 23.20 3.42
N ASP A 127 0.78 23.64 3.79
CA ASP A 127 0.99 24.84 4.61
C ASP A 127 0.38 26.08 3.94
N PHE A 128 0.61 26.26 2.62
CA PHE A 128 -0.01 27.36 1.86
C PHE A 128 -1.53 27.27 1.79
N MET A 129 -2.09 26.07 1.86
CA MET A 129 -3.53 25.82 1.92
C MET A 129 -4.09 25.97 3.35
N GLY A 130 -3.26 26.20 4.36
CA GLY A 130 -3.66 26.27 5.77
C GLY A 130 -4.14 24.94 6.33
N VAL A 131 -3.71 23.81 5.75
CA VAL A 131 -4.11 22.46 6.18
C VAL A 131 -3.13 21.94 7.22
N ALA A 132 -3.61 21.70 8.44
CA ALA A 132 -2.80 21.08 9.48
C ALA A 132 -2.44 19.63 9.11
N HIS A 133 -1.16 19.28 9.17
CA HIS A 133 -0.66 17.97 8.76
C HIS A 133 0.65 17.61 9.45
N TYR A 134 1.04 16.34 9.35
CA TYR A 134 2.34 15.81 9.77
C TYR A 134 3.07 15.28 8.55
N ASN A 135 4.31 15.73 8.33
CA ASN A 135 5.20 15.18 7.32
C ASN A 135 5.94 13.97 7.90
N GLU A 136 6.01 12.85 7.16
CA GLU A 136 6.58 11.58 7.61
C GLU A 136 5.96 11.04 8.91
N HIS A 137 4.72 10.55 8.84
CA HIS A 137 4.01 10.03 10.01
C HIS A 137 4.41 8.57 10.34
N ASP A 138 4.23 8.19 11.62
CA ASP A 138 4.70 6.94 12.25
C ASP A 138 4.11 5.63 11.69
N GLU A 139 3.34 5.67 10.61
CA GLU A 139 2.79 4.51 9.91
C GLU A 139 3.33 4.35 8.48
N ASP A 140 4.42 5.06 8.15
CA ASP A 140 4.98 5.11 6.79
C ASP A 140 4.10 5.86 5.80
N ILE A 141 3.44 6.90 6.30
CA ILE A 141 2.62 7.80 5.51
C ILE A 141 3.46 9.03 5.19
N ASP A 142 3.54 9.39 3.91
CA ASP A 142 4.39 10.51 3.47
C ASP A 142 3.90 11.83 4.08
N VAL A 143 2.59 12.09 4.02
CA VAL A 143 1.96 13.21 4.74
C VAL A 143 0.61 12.79 5.33
N ALA A 144 0.46 12.92 6.65
CA ALA A 144 -0.78 12.61 7.36
C ALA A 144 -1.56 13.88 7.70
N ILE A 145 -2.81 13.97 7.26
CA ILE A 145 -3.75 15.02 7.67
C ILE A 145 -4.68 14.42 8.72
N VAL A 146 -4.67 14.99 9.92
CA VAL A 146 -5.59 14.61 11.00
C VAL A 146 -6.68 15.67 11.09
N LEU A 147 -7.89 15.30 10.66
CA LEU A 147 -9.02 16.20 10.66
C LEU A 147 -9.65 16.29 12.06
N LYS A 148 -10.19 17.47 12.39
CA LYS A 148 -11.01 17.64 13.60
C LYS A 148 -12.32 16.87 13.43
N THR A 149 -12.90 16.44 14.55
CA THR A 149 -14.12 15.62 14.59
C THR A 149 -15.32 16.22 13.85
N GLU A 150 -15.40 17.54 13.79
CA GLU A 150 -16.47 18.28 13.12
C GLU A 150 -16.17 18.61 11.64
N SER A 151 -15.00 18.23 11.13
CA SER A 151 -14.63 18.49 9.74
C SER A 151 -15.38 17.54 8.80
N SER A 152 -16.20 18.10 7.91
CA SER A 152 -16.85 17.34 6.85
C SER A 152 -15.88 17.10 5.70
N TRP A 153 -15.44 15.85 5.51
CA TRP A 153 -14.68 15.45 4.32
C TRP A 153 -15.64 14.79 3.31
N THR A 154 -15.71 15.30 2.09
CA THR A 154 -16.67 14.86 1.06
C THR A 154 -16.20 13.65 0.26
N HIS A 155 -15.04 13.07 0.58
CA HIS A 155 -14.69 11.77 0.05
C HIS A 155 -15.62 10.73 0.68
N THR A 156 -16.37 10.00 -0.14
CA THR A 156 -17.00 8.72 0.22
C THR A 156 -15.89 7.75 0.63
N ALA A 157 -15.36 7.91 1.85
CA ALA A 157 -14.78 6.83 2.62
C ALA A 157 -15.97 6.28 3.41
N GLU A 158 -16.27 5.01 3.22
CA GLU A 158 -17.30 4.29 3.95
C GLU A 158 -17.18 4.62 5.44
N LYS A 159 -18.32 4.85 6.10
CA LYS A 159 -18.39 5.07 7.54
C LYS A 159 -17.58 3.96 8.22
N GLY A 160 -16.38 4.31 8.70
CA GLY A 160 -15.71 3.49 9.69
C GLY A 160 -16.65 3.32 10.89
N ASN A 161 -16.57 2.16 11.55
CA ASN A 161 -17.34 1.84 12.75
C ASN A 161 -17.42 3.06 13.68
N GLU A 162 -18.63 3.32 14.19
CA GLU A 162 -19.13 4.54 14.85
C GLU A 162 -18.34 5.03 16.09
N TYR A 163 -17.17 4.48 16.37
CA TYR A 163 -16.38 4.70 17.57
C TYR A 163 -15.04 5.42 17.36
N ASN A 164 -14.65 5.80 16.13
CA ASN A 164 -13.43 6.59 15.87
C ASN A 164 -13.72 7.89 15.12
N TYR A 165 -14.00 8.94 15.88
CA TYR A 165 -14.41 10.28 15.43
C TYR A 165 -13.29 11.16 14.80
N HIS A 166 -12.21 10.56 14.28
CA HIS A 166 -11.17 11.28 13.54
C HIS A 166 -11.04 10.71 12.13
N HIS A 167 -11.36 11.54 11.13
CA HIS A 167 -11.07 11.22 9.74
C HIS A 167 -9.56 11.37 9.53
N LYS A 168 -8.87 10.24 9.34
CA LYS A 168 -7.44 10.20 9.07
C LYS A 168 -7.22 10.13 7.56
N VAL A 169 -6.48 11.09 7.00
CA VAL A 169 -6.17 11.13 5.56
C VAL A 169 -4.67 10.95 5.35
N ALA A 170 -4.30 9.94 4.58
CA ALA A 170 -2.93 9.64 4.19
C ALA A 170 -2.70 10.17 2.76
N VAL A 171 -1.85 11.18 2.61
CA VAL A 171 -1.44 11.70 1.32
C VAL A 171 -0.12 11.04 0.92
N GLU A 172 -0.17 10.27 -0.16
CA GLU A 172 0.89 9.37 -0.62
C GLU A 172 1.49 9.87 -1.94
N PHE A 173 2.77 10.19 -1.95
CA PHE A 173 3.49 10.55 -3.17
C PHE A 173 3.98 9.29 -3.88
N ASP A 174 3.41 9.02 -5.06
CA ASP A 174 3.87 7.88 -5.85
C ASP A 174 5.00 8.26 -6.79
N GLY A 175 6.22 7.88 -6.41
CA GLY A 175 7.41 8.04 -7.24
C GLY A 175 7.39 7.16 -8.50
N PRO A 176 8.33 7.37 -9.44
CA PRO A 176 8.46 6.53 -10.64
C PRO A 176 8.58 5.04 -10.34
N SER A 177 9.28 4.68 -9.25
CA SER A 177 9.45 3.31 -8.77
C SER A 177 8.18 2.70 -8.17
N HIS A 178 7.02 3.37 -8.19
CA HIS A 178 5.74 2.79 -7.77
C HIS A 178 4.91 2.31 -8.98
N PHE A 179 5.42 2.50 -10.20
CA PHE A 179 4.69 2.19 -11.42
C PHE A 179 5.47 1.29 -12.37
N VAL A 180 4.72 0.50 -13.13
CA VAL A 180 5.19 -0.25 -14.31
C VAL A 180 4.38 0.16 -15.53
N ARG A 181 4.99 0.10 -16.71
CA ARG A 181 4.27 0.31 -17.98
C ARG A 181 3.39 -0.91 -18.25
N ALA A 182 2.10 -0.71 -18.44
CA ALA A 182 1.24 -1.77 -18.97
C ALA A 182 1.52 -1.94 -20.46
N GLU A 183 1.80 -3.16 -20.90
CA GLU A 183 2.02 -3.44 -22.32
C GLU A 183 0.70 -3.26 -23.09
N SER A 184 0.71 -2.40 -24.11
CA SER A 184 -0.44 -2.04 -24.94
C SER A 184 -1.03 -3.24 -25.72
N SER A 185 -0.29 -4.35 -25.83
CA SER A 185 -0.66 -5.52 -26.63
C SER A 185 -1.75 -6.40 -25.99
N ILE A 186 -1.91 -6.39 -24.66
CA ILE A 186 -2.87 -7.27 -23.95
C ILE A 186 -4.27 -6.62 -23.80
N ILE A 187 -4.38 -5.30 -23.98
CA ILE A 187 -5.65 -4.54 -23.83
C ILE A 187 -6.28 -4.29 -25.22
N SER A 188 -6.28 -5.30 -26.09
CA SER A 188 -6.78 -5.16 -27.47
C SER A 188 -8.14 -5.82 -27.72
N THR A 189 -8.78 -6.43 -26.71
CA THR A 189 -10.09 -7.12 -26.88
C THR A 189 -11.28 -6.47 -26.19
N VAL A 190 -11.10 -5.46 -25.33
CA VAL A 190 -12.24 -4.74 -24.72
C VAL A 190 -12.05 -3.24 -24.94
N GLN A 191 -12.85 -2.71 -25.85
CA GLN A 191 -13.07 -1.28 -26.13
C GLN A 191 -11.90 -0.52 -26.76
N LYS A 192 -11.81 -0.65 -28.10
CA LYS A 192 -11.26 0.38 -28.98
C LYS A 192 -12.07 1.67 -28.81
N GLN A 193 -11.65 2.58 -27.94
CA GLN A 193 -11.93 4.01 -28.12
C GLN A 193 -10.92 4.98 -27.48
N ASP A 194 -9.98 4.55 -26.64
CA ASP A 194 -8.92 5.43 -26.10
C ASP A 194 -7.51 4.83 -26.30
N ALA A 195 -7.12 4.64 -27.55
CA ALA A 195 -5.74 4.29 -27.91
C ALA A 195 -4.84 5.54 -27.87
N THR A 196 -4.49 6.07 -26.69
CA THR A 196 -3.32 6.95 -26.48
C THR A 196 -3.08 7.22 -24.99
N LYS A 197 -2.27 6.38 -24.35
CA LYS A 197 -1.32 6.71 -23.26
C LYS A 197 -0.84 5.39 -22.67
N ASP A 198 0.48 5.19 -22.62
CA ASP A 198 1.11 4.17 -21.79
C ASP A 198 0.50 4.22 -20.39
N LYS A 199 -0.41 3.29 -20.10
CA LYS A 199 -1.13 3.31 -18.82
C LYS A 199 -0.18 2.78 -17.77
N LEU A 200 0.42 3.69 -17.01
CA LEU A 200 1.21 3.34 -15.84
C LEU A 200 0.30 2.64 -14.82
N ARG A 201 0.67 1.42 -14.44
CA ARG A 201 -0.02 0.62 -13.42
C ARG A 201 0.79 0.65 -12.14
N ALA A 202 0.11 0.82 -11.00
CA ALA A 202 0.75 0.74 -9.69
C ALA A 202 1.33 -0.67 -9.45
N MET A 203 2.51 -0.74 -8.86
CA MET A 203 3.14 -1.99 -8.46
C MET A 203 2.49 -2.59 -7.20
N GLY A 204 2.72 -3.89 -6.97
CA GLY A 204 2.08 -4.63 -5.89
C GLY A 204 2.34 -4.06 -4.49
N HIS A 205 3.55 -3.56 -4.23
CA HIS A 205 3.90 -2.96 -2.94
C HIS A 205 3.11 -1.67 -2.69
N THR A 206 2.90 -0.85 -3.73
CA THR A 206 2.07 0.35 -3.68
C THR A 206 0.61 0.00 -3.41
N VAL A 207 0.08 -1.02 -4.11
CA VAL A 207 -1.31 -1.49 -3.93
C VAL A 207 -1.53 -2.00 -2.50
N LEU A 208 -0.62 -2.84 -1.99
CA LEU A 208 -0.73 -3.37 -0.62
C LEU A 208 -0.62 -2.28 0.44
N LYS A 209 0.31 -1.33 0.29
CA LYS A 209 0.44 -0.20 1.23
C LYS A 209 -0.92 0.47 1.42
N TYR A 210 -1.63 0.75 0.33
CA TYR A 210 -2.94 1.40 0.42
C TYR A 210 -4.02 0.53 1.04
N ARG A 211 -4.04 -0.77 0.74
CA ARG A 211 -5.01 -1.68 1.35
C ARG A 211 -4.79 -1.77 2.85
N MET A 212 -3.54 -1.85 3.29
CA MET A 212 -3.20 -1.84 4.72
C MET A 212 -3.62 -0.52 5.39
N LEU A 213 -3.30 0.63 4.79
CA LEU A 213 -3.71 1.94 5.31
C LEU A 213 -5.25 2.06 5.40
N LYS A 214 -5.97 1.61 4.37
CA LYS A 214 -7.44 1.58 4.39
C LYS A 214 -7.98 0.70 5.50
N LYS A 215 -7.43 -0.49 5.70
CA LYS A 215 -7.78 -1.39 6.80
C LYS A 215 -7.48 -0.77 8.17
N GLN A 216 -6.45 0.07 8.27
CA GLN A 216 -6.13 0.87 9.47
C GLN A 216 -7.06 2.08 9.68
N GLY A 217 -8.05 2.28 8.79
CA GLY A 217 -9.03 3.36 8.87
C GLY A 217 -8.59 4.66 8.19
N TRP A 218 -7.56 4.63 7.35
CA TRP A 218 -7.11 5.81 6.60
C TRP A 218 -7.83 5.96 5.27
N THR A 219 -8.21 7.20 4.97
CA THR A 219 -8.52 7.60 3.59
C THR A 219 -7.23 7.88 2.85
N VAL A 220 -6.92 7.10 1.83
CA VAL A 220 -5.67 7.25 1.06
C VAL A 220 -5.90 8.15 -0.17
N VAL A 221 -5.16 9.26 -0.24
CA VAL A 221 -5.12 10.18 -1.38
C VAL A 221 -3.77 10.05 -2.08
N ARG A 222 -3.81 9.61 -3.32
CA ARG A 222 -2.60 9.37 -4.12
C ARG A 222 -2.19 10.61 -4.91
N VAL A 223 -0.91 10.91 -4.92
CA VAL A 223 -0.27 11.97 -5.69
C VAL A 223 0.79 11.38 -6.61
N PRO A 224 0.44 10.97 -7.84
CA PRO A 224 1.38 10.39 -8.79
C PRO A 224 2.42 11.40 -9.31
N TYR A 225 3.68 10.97 -9.40
CA TYR A 225 4.76 11.83 -9.89
C TYR A 225 4.49 12.38 -11.29
N TYR A 226 3.92 11.56 -12.19
CA TYR A 226 3.66 11.94 -13.59
C TYR A 226 2.54 12.97 -13.74
N GLU A 227 1.87 13.34 -12.65
CA GLU A 227 0.93 14.46 -12.59
C GLU A 227 1.52 15.63 -11.80
N TYR A 228 2.03 15.38 -10.60
CA TYR A 228 2.50 16.43 -9.70
C TYR A 228 3.82 17.07 -10.16
N ASP A 229 4.78 16.27 -10.62
CA ASP A 229 6.08 16.77 -11.09
C ASP A 229 5.96 17.56 -12.41
N LYS A 230 4.84 17.43 -13.14
CA LYS A 230 4.55 18.25 -14.34
C LYS A 230 4.22 19.70 -14.00
N ILE A 231 3.75 19.96 -12.77
CA ILE A 231 3.45 21.30 -12.33
C ILE A 231 4.76 21.95 -11.88
N PRO A 232 5.23 23.02 -12.55
CA PRO A 232 6.49 23.66 -12.18
C PRO A 232 6.50 24.10 -10.71
N PHE A 233 7.65 24.02 -10.05
CA PHE A 233 7.76 24.35 -8.61
C PHE A 233 7.39 25.80 -8.29
N TRP A 234 7.52 26.71 -9.27
CA TRP A 234 7.16 28.12 -9.15
C TRP A 234 5.65 28.39 -9.37
N ALA A 235 4.89 27.40 -9.84
CA ALA A 235 3.44 27.49 -10.01
C ALA A 235 2.72 26.94 -8.77
N SER A 236 3.02 27.50 -7.60
CA SER A 236 2.46 27.10 -6.29
C SER A 236 0.93 27.06 -6.30
N MET A 237 0.27 28.05 -6.90
CA MET A 237 -1.18 28.09 -7.06
C MET A 237 -1.75 26.88 -7.81
N GLU A 238 -1.08 26.40 -8.86
CA GLU A 238 -1.55 25.23 -9.60
C GLU A 238 -1.30 23.94 -8.80
N ARG A 239 -0.23 23.88 -8.00
CA ARG A 239 0.00 22.77 -7.06
C ARG A 239 -1.06 22.73 -5.96
N GLN A 240 -1.46 23.88 -5.43
CA GLN A 240 -2.55 23.99 -4.45
C GLN A 240 -3.88 23.54 -5.06
N ARG A 241 -4.24 24.02 -6.26
CA ARG A 241 -5.45 23.56 -6.98
C ARG A 241 -5.42 22.07 -7.27
N TYR A 242 -4.26 21.54 -7.65
CA TYR A 242 -4.08 20.11 -7.87
C TYR A 242 -4.35 19.32 -6.58
N LEU A 243 -3.74 19.69 -5.45
CA LEU A 243 -3.97 19.02 -4.19
C LEU A 243 -5.41 19.19 -3.70
N GLN A 244 -6.01 20.38 -3.82
CA GLN A 244 -7.42 20.59 -3.49
C GLN A 244 -8.34 19.64 -4.27
N ARG A 245 -8.12 19.49 -5.59
CA ARG A 245 -8.86 18.51 -6.41
C ARG A 245 -8.63 17.07 -5.96
N ARG A 246 -7.38 16.71 -5.63
CA ARG A 246 -7.02 15.36 -5.14
C ARG A 246 -7.66 15.05 -3.79
N LEU A 247 -7.66 16.02 -2.90
CA LEU A 247 -8.26 15.95 -1.58
C LEU A 247 -9.80 16.06 -1.65
N LYS A 248 -10.36 16.48 -2.78
CA LYS A 248 -11.80 16.75 -2.99
C LYS A 248 -12.39 17.72 -1.97
N THR A 249 -11.57 18.60 -1.41
CA THR A 249 -12.03 19.65 -0.49
C THR A 249 -12.70 20.75 -1.28
N HIS A 250 -14.00 20.97 -1.05
CA HIS A 250 -14.75 22.07 -1.67
C HIS A 250 -14.60 23.40 -0.92
N ASP A 251 -13.84 23.42 0.18
CA ASP A 251 -13.56 24.65 0.90
C ASP A 251 -12.85 25.64 -0.02
N ASN A 252 -13.33 26.89 0.01
CA ASN A 252 -12.75 27.99 -0.74
C ASN A 252 -11.26 28.10 -0.38
N ILE A 253 -10.39 28.09 -1.40
CA ILE A 253 -8.94 28.24 -1.20
C ILE A 253 -8.72 29.61 -0.53
N LYS A 254 -8.30 29.60 0.74
CA LYS A 254 -7.77 30.81 1.37
C LYS A 254 -6.32 30.93 0.95
N PHE A 255 -6.05 31.89 0.08
CA PHE A 255 -4.69 32.15 -0.37
C PHE A 255 -3.93 32.85 0.75
N SER A 256 -2.73 32.34 1.07
CA SER A 256 -1.80 33.04 1.94
C SER A 256 -1.24 34.26 1.19
N ASP A 257 -1.16 35.42 1.85
CA ASP A 257 -0.47 36.62 1.34
C ASP A 257 1.04 36.40 1.13
N THR A 258 1.57 35.24 1.56
CA THR A 258 2.97 34.83 1.38
C THR A 258 3.21 34.16 0.02
N ASP A 259 2.16 33.80 -0.73
CA ASP A 259 2.30 33.15 -2.03
C ASP A 259 2.51 34.19 -3.14
N ILE A 260 3.76 34.27 -3.62
CA ILE A 260 4.22 35.23 -4.65
C ILE A 260 4.12 34.69 -6.08
N SER A 261 3.24 33.73 -6.36
CA SER A 261 3.21 33.09 -7.68
C SER A 261 2.84 34.09 -8.78
N GLU A 262 3.79 34.36 -9.67
CA GLU A 262 3.52 35.03 -10.93
C GLU A 262 3.15 34.00 -12.00
N TYR A 263 2.03 34.21 -12.69
CA TYR A 263 1.66 33.40 -13.84
C TYR A 263 2.69 33.61 -14.96
N LYS A 264 3.60 32.66 -15.15
CA LYS A 264 4.51 32.62 -16.30
C LYS A 264 3.93 31.70 -17.37
N VAL A 265 3.84 32.21 -18.60
CA VAL A 265 3.31 31.45 -19.75
C VAL A 265 4.07 30.14 -19.90
N ILE A 266 3.33 29.02 -19.93
CA ILE A 266 3.89 27.68 -20.10
C ILE A 266 4.59 27.60 -21.46
N VAL A 267 5.92 27.47 -21.46
CA VAL A 267 6.69 27.21 -22.69
C VAL A 267 6.37 25.78 -23.13
N HIS A 268 5.69 25.63 -24.27
CA HIS A 268 5.12 24.35 -24.74
C HIS A 268 6.17 23.26 -25.06
N ASN A 269 7.48 23.57 -24.99
CA ASN A 269 8.58 22.69 -25.39
C ASN A 269 9.56 22.32 -24.25
N ARG A 270 9.17 22.41 -22.98
CA ARG A 270 10.02 21.87 -21.90
C ARG A 270 9.86 20.36 -21.83
N LEU A 271 10.79 19.64 -22.46
CA LEU A 271 11.08 18.26 -22.09
C LEU A 271 11.48 18.22 -20.62
N SER A 272 10.72 17.49 -19.80
CA SER A 272 11.11 17.15 -18.45
C SER A 272 12.39 16.29 -18.51
N ARG A 273 13.17 16.20 -17.43
CA ARG A 273 14.34 15.29 -17.37
C ARG A 273 13.98 13.79 -17.53
N PHE A 274 12.69 13.49 -17.63
CA PHE A 274 12.11 12.17 -17.78
C PHE A 274 11.26 12.04 -19.06
N ASP A 275 11.22 13.07 -19.91
CA ASP A 275 10.69 12.97 -21.28
C ASP A 275 11.76 12.44 -22.23
#